data_AF-A0A412A0G2-F1
#
_entry.id   AF-A0A412A0G2-F1
#
_cell.length_a   1.000
_cell.length_b   1.000
_cell.length_c   1.000
_cell.angle_alpha   90.00
_cell.angle_beta   90.00
_cell.angle_gamma   90.00
#
_symmetry.space_group_name_H-M   'P 1'
#
loop_
_entity.id
_entity.type
_entity.pdbx_description
1 polymer ?
#
loop_
_entity_poly.entity_id
_entity_poly.type
_entity_poly.pdbx_seq_one_letter_code
_entity_poly.pdbx_strand_id
1 'polypeptide(L)'
;MARIVEFGGAKNGFFRRNMYIYNNDVPSIIDLIDKYNNTDIYCSIYSYENDDIENCGLLGPLYFDFDDINIEANYKDVRREVYQLISLLNREFGIPLDYMEIYFSGNKGFHVLIPPEVFGITNDVDLNIKYKKLVKLIAKEYNLTRLDNKIYDRKRLFRLPNSINSKSGLRKIKINLDFLMDNDFISILELAKDHNKEIIVEINKEIKTIQKAKKAFEYLFSPIKHINYHVNKTNNVIHDKELLPCITNILNTSIGEGKRNNTAIVLASGLIQTGRDENSIIDMLTKWNQNNNPPIPDRELLSTFVSAKQMYLNNKHYGCSAIKDLDMCVNTCKFYC
;
A
#
# COMPACT_ATOMS: atom_id res chain seq x y z
N MET A 1 -2.71 -14.61 -21.52
CA MET A 1 -3.98 -14.32 -22.22
C MET A 1 -3.98 -12.84 -22.57
N ALA A 2 -4.57 -12.48 -23.72
CA ALA A 2 -4.81 -11.08 -24.05
C ALA A 2 -5.75 -10.47 -23.00
N ARG A 3 -5.50 -9.22 -22.60
CA ARG A 3 -6.31 -8.48 -21.63
C ARG A 3 -6.70 -7.14 -22.23
N ILE A 4 -7.85 -6.62 -21.82
CA ILE A 4 -8.37 -5.35 -22.31
C ILE A 4 -7.71 -4.21 -21.56
N VAL A 5 -7.31 -3.14 -22.24
CA VAL A 5 -6.80 -1.91 -21.64
C VAL A 5 -7.65 -0.74 -22.12
N GLU A 6 -8.08 0.11 -21.19
CA GLU A 6 -8.74 1.36 -21.55
C GLU A 6 -7.68 2.40 -21.92
N PHE A 7 -7.89 3.12 -23.01
CA PHE A 7 -7.13 4.28 -23.41
C PHE A 7 -8.00 5.53 -23.42
N GLY A 8 -7.33 6.67 -23.32
CA GLY A 8 -7.93 7.99 -23.48
C GLY A 8 -6.92 8.97 -24.07
N GLY A 9 -7.41 10.05 -24.64
CA GLY A 9 -6.55 11.07 -25.24
C GLY A 9 -7.19 12.44 -25.28
N ALA A 10 -6.38 13.49 -25.16
CA ALA A 10 -6.81 14.87 -25.35
C ALA A 10 -6.44 15.36 -26.75
N LYS A 11 -7.40 15.89 -27.51
CA LYS A 11 -7.15 16.55 -28.80
C LYS A 11 -8.13 17.68 -29.00
N ASN A 12 -7.65 18.83 -29.47
CA ASN A 12 -8.45 20.03 -29.73
C ASN A 12 -9.28 20.50 -28.52
N GLY A 13 -8.73 20.40 -27.30
CA GLY A 13 -9.41 20.80 -26.06
C GLY A 13 -10.42 19.78 -25.53
N PHE A 14 -10.65 18.66 -26.21
CA PHE A 14 -11.57 17.62 -25.76
C PHE A 14 -10.82 16.37 -25.33
N PHE A 15 -11.20 15.82 -24.17
CA PHE A 15 -10.72 14.54 -23.70
C PHE A 15 -11.70 13.43 -24.09
N ARG A 16 -11.22 12.43 -24.82
CA ARG A 16 -11.99 11.21 -25.16
C ARG A 16 -11.47 10.03 -24.34
N ARG A 17 -12.38 9.19 -23.85
CA ARG A 17 -12.11 8.04 -22.96
C ARG A 17 -12.84 6.79 -23.47
N ASN A 18 -12.82 5.70 -22.70
CA ASN A 18 -13.52 4.47 -23.02
C ASN A 18 -13.06 3.84 -24.35
N MET A 19 -11.78 3.99 -24.72
CA MET A 19 -11.20 3.35 -25.91
C MET A 19 -10.56 2.02 -25.49
N TYR A 20 -11.26 0.91 -25.66
CA TYR A 20 -10.79 -0.39 -25.18
C TYR A 20 -10.06 -1.14 -26.29
N ILE A 21 -8.79 -1.49 -26.03
CA ILE A 21 -7.91 -2.21 -26.97
C ILE A 21 -7.29 -3.38 -26.21
N TYR A 22 -7.13 -4.53 -26.87
CA TYR A 22 -6.38 -5.63 -26.28
C TYR A 22 -4.88 -5.29 -26.19
N ASN A 23 -4.23 -5.64 -25.08
CA ASN A 23 -2.82 -5.33 -24.84
C ASN A 23 -1.84 -5.96 -25.85
N ASN A 24 -2.26 -6.98 -26.60
CA ASN A 24 -1.49 -7.60 -27.66
C ASN A 24 -1.81 -7.05 -29.06
N ASP A 25 -2.79 -6.16 -29.21
CA ASP A 25 -3.13 -5.50 -30.46
C ASP A 25 -2.26 -4.25 -30.67
N VAL A 26 -0.97 -4.50 -30.92
CA VAL A 26 0.04 -3.46 -31.12
C VAL A 26 -0.33 -2.49 -32.27
N PRO A 27 -0.84 -2.93 -33.43
CA PRO A 27 -1.26 -2.02 -34.50
C PRO A 27 -2.29 -0.98 -34.04
N SER A 28 -3.36 -1.41 -33.35
CA SER A 28 -4.38 -0.48 -32.84
C SER A 28 -3.83 0.52 -31.82
N ILE A 29 -2.84 0.11 -31.01
CA ILE A 29 -2.16 1.00 -30.06
C ILE A 29 -1.33 2.05 -30.81
N ILE A 30 -0.59 1.65 -31.85
CA ILE A 30 0.21 2.57 -32.69
C ILE A 30 -0.71 3.57 -33.39
N ASP A 31 -1.78 3.11 -34.03
CA ASP A 31 -2.77 3.97 -34.68
C ASP A 31 -3.35 5.01 -33.71
N LEU A 32 -3.57 4.61 -32.45
CA LEU A 32 -4.03 5.51 -31.41
C LEU A 32 -2.96 6.55 -31.04
N ILE A 33 -1.71 6.14 -30.84
CA ILE A 33 -0.59 7.06 -30.56
C ILE A 33 -0.47 8.11 -31.66
N ASP A 34 -0.49 7.68 -32.92
CA ASP A 34 -0.38 8.54 -34.09
C ASP A 34 -1.55 9.51 -34.20
N LYS A 35 -2.78 9.02 -33.96
CA LYS A 35 -3.99 9.85 -33.94
C LYS A 35 -3.91 11.02 -32.95
N TYR A 36 -3.22 10.84 -31.83
CA TYR A 36 -3.01 11.87 -30.81
C TYR A 36 -1.64 12.55 -30.90
N ASN A 37 -0.88 12.32 -31.97
CA ASN A 37 0.48 12.86 -32.16
C ASN A 37 1.38 12.59 -30.94
N ASN A 38 1.23 11.40 -30.33
CA ASN A 38 1.91 11.01 -29.09
C ASN A 38 1.82 12.05 -27.96
N THR A 39 0.75 12.84 -27.90
CA THR A 39 0.58 13.95 -26.95
C THR A 39 -0.70 13.75 -26.18
N ASP A 40 -0.63 13.88 -24.85
CA ASP A 40 -1.79 13.69 -23.95
C ASP A 40 -2.58 12.41 -24.24
N ILE A 41 -1.85 11.32 -24.48
CA ILE A 41 -2.39 9.96 -24.56
C ILE A 41 -2.17 9.24 -23.23
N TYR A 42 -3.17 8.49 -22.82
CA TYR A 42 -3.23 7.81 -21.53
C TYR A 42 -3.73 6.39 -21.72
N CYS A 43 -3.29 5.50 -20.83
CA CYS A 43 -3.83 4.15 -20.69
C CYS A 43 -4.21 3.91 -19.23
N SER A 44 -5.18 3.04 -18.97
CA SER A 44 -5.46 2.56 -17.63
C SER A 44 -4.21 1.88 -17.07
N ILE A 45 -3.93 2.13 -15.79
CA ILE A 45 -2.86 1.44 -15.07
C ILE A 45 -3.16 -0.05 -14.88
N TYR A 46 -4.45 -0.43 -14.97
CA TYR A 46 -4.91 -1.81 -14.91
C TYR A 46 -5.40 -2.29 -16.27
N SER A 47 -5.13 -3.56 -16.54
CA SER A 47 -5.77 -4.33 -17.60
C SER A 47 -6.91 -5.17 -17.03
N TYR A 48 -7.95 -5.32 -17.83
CA TYR A 48 -9.21 -5.98 -17.48
C TYR A 48 -9.27 -7.37 -18.09
N GLU A 49 -9.79 -8.31 -17.31
CA GLU A 49 -9.93 -9.70 -17.72
C GLU A 49 -10.99 -9.88 -18.83
N ASN A 50 -12.06 -9.08 -18.78
CA ASN A 50 -13.14 -9.08 -19.75
C ASN A 50 -13.82 -7.69 -19.82
N ASP A 51 -14.88 -7.58 -20.61
CA ASP A 51 -15.63 -6.36 -20.90
C ASP A 51 -16.58 -5.91 -19.79
N ASP A 52 -16.83 -6.74 -18.77
CA ASP A 52 -17.47 -6.31 -17.51
C ASP A 52 -16.44 -5.58 -16.63
N ILE A 53 -16.07 -4.39 -17.09
CA ILE A 53 -15.00 -3.58 -16.50
C ILE A 53 -15.25 -3.29 -15.03
N GLU A 54 -16.49 -3.27 -14.53
CA GLU A 54 -16.78 -2.95 -13.12
C GLU A 54 -16.55 -4.14 -12.18
N ASN A 55 -16.71 -5.39 -12.66
CA ASN A 55 -16.69 -6.57 -11.80
C ASN A 55 -15.59 -7.60 -12.12
N CYS A 56 -14.88 -7.45 -13.25
CA CYS A 56 -13.86 -8.42 -13.66
C CYS A 56 -12.57 -8.38 -12.82
N GLY A 57 -11.69 -9.37 -13.01
CA GLY A 57 -10.36 -9.30 -12.41
C GLY A 57 -9.48 -8.23 -13.05
N LEU A 58 -8.69 -7.54 -12.23
CA LEU A 58 -7.68 -6.57 -12.65
C LEU A 58 -6.29 -7.19 -12.65
N LEU A 59 -5.42 -6.67 -13.51
CA LEU A 59 -3.99 -6.93 -13.48
C LEU A 59 -3.25 -5.65 -13.83
N GLY A 60 -2.35 -5.19 -12.96
CA GLY A 60 -1.53 -4.02 -13.16
C GLY A 60 -0.53 -3.80 -12.01
N PRO A 61 0.46 -2.93 -12.21
CA PRO A 61 1.49 -2.69 -11.22
C PRO A 61 0.92 -2.01 -9.97
N LEU A 62 1.54 -2.28 -8.82
CA LEU A 62 1.42 -1.37 -7.69
C LEU A 62 2.14 -0.08 -8.08
N TYR A 63 1.52 1.07 -7.85
CA TYR A 63 2.13 2.36 -8.19
C TYR A 63 2.08 3.31 -7.01
N PHE A 64 2.97 4.31 -7.06
CA PHE A 64 3.06 5.42 -6.13
C PHE A 64 3.24 6.69 -6.96
N ASP A 65 2.41 7.71 -6.71
CA ASP A 65 2.43 8.98 -7.42
C ASP A 65 2.87 10.10 -6.48
N PHE A 66 4.05 10.63 -6.71
CA PHE A 66 4.61 11.75 -5.97
C PHE A 66 4.43 13.01 -6.77
N ASP A 67 3.63 13.96 -6.26
CA ASP A 67 3.36 15.23 -6.92
C ASP A 67 3.68 16.40 -5.98
N ASP A 68 4.29 17.45 -6.52
CA ASP A 68 4.56 18.69 -5.79
C ASP A 68 4.33 19.87 -6.73
N ILE A 69 3.43 20.78 -6.32
CA ILE A 69 3.04 21.92 -7.16
C ILE A 69 4.22 22.82 -7.52
N ASN A 70 5.24 22.85 -6.65
CA ASN A 70 6.48 23.61 -6.74
C ASN A 70 7.70 22.67 -6.75
N ILE A 71 7.64 21.58 -7.51
CA ILE A 71 8.71 20.57 -7.60
C ILE A 71 10.09 21.17 -7.85
N GLU A 72 10.23 22.26 -8.59
CA GLU A 72 11.53 22.91 -8.83
C GLU A 72 12.21 23.35 -7.53
N ALA A 73 11.44 23.95 -6.61
CA ALA A 73 11.94 24.36 -5.30
C ALA A 73 12.08 23.17 -4.33
N ASN A 74 11.17 22.19 -4.44
CA ASN A 74 11.04 21.08 -3.50
C ASN A 74 11.68 19.78 -3.97
N TYR A 75 12.44 19.80 -5.09
CA TYR A 75 12.94 18.60 -5.74
C TYR A 75 13.75 17.71 -4.80
N LYS A 76 14.56 18.31 -3.92
CA LYS A 76 15.34 17.57 -2.92
C LYS A 76 14.46 16.74 -1.98
N ASP A 77 13.31 17.28 -1.58
CA ASP A 77 12.39 16.56 -0.71
C ASP A 77 11.60 15.48 -1.46
N VAL A 78 11.12 15.79 -2.68
CA VAL A 78 10.44 14.80 -3.55
C VAL A 78 11.37 13.61 -3.80
N ARG A 79 12.63 13.90 -4.19
CA ARG A 79 13.67 12.89 -4.40
C ARG A 79 13.93 12.06 -3.13
N ARG A 80 14.00 12.71 -1.97
CA ARG A 80 14.16 12.01 -0.68
C ARG A 80 13.01 11.04 -0.42
N GLU A 81 11.75 11.46 -0.63
CA GLU A 81 10.58 10.60 -0.39
C GLU A 81 10.51 9.43 -1.37
N VAL A 82 10.85 9.64 -2.65
CA VAL A 82 10.99 8.56 -3.64
C VAL A 82 12.06 7.55 -3.20
N TYR A 83 13.23 8.04 -2.76
CA TYR A 83 14.31 7.18 -2.24
C TYR A 83 13.89 6.41 -0.98
N GLN A 84 13.17 7.06 -0.06
CA GLN A 84 12.65 6.43 1.16
C GLN A 84 11.71 5.27 0.82
N LEU A 85 10.79 5.47 -0.13
CA LEU A 85 9.91 4.42 -0.63
C LEU A 85 10.70 3.26 -1.24
N ILE A 86 11.65 3.55 -2.13
CA ILE A 86 12.42 2.51 -2.82
C ILE A 86 13.27 1.70 -1.82
N SER A 87 13.92 2.38 -0.88
CA SER A 87 14.69 1.75 0.19
C SER A 87 13.81 0.86 1.08
N LEU A 88 12.60 1.33 1.38
CA LEU A 88 11.59 0.57 2.11
C LEU A 88 11.18 -0.70 1.37
N LEU A 89 10.79 -0.58 0.09
CA LEU A 89 10.35 -1.71 -0.72
C LEU A 89 11.46 -2.75 -0.90
N ASN A 90 12.71 -2.31 -1.05
CA ASN A 90 13.86 -3.21 -1.07
C ASN A 90 14.04 -3.91 0.29
N ARG A 91 14.17 -3.16 1.39
CA ARG A 91 14.48 -3.74 2.71
C ARG A 91 13.36 -4.62 3.26
N GLU A 92 12.12 -4.11 3.26
CA GLU A 92 10.99 -4.76 3.93
C GLU A 92 10.31 -5.80 3.04
N PHE A 93 10.22 -5.56 1.73
CA PHE A 93 9.56 -6.51 0.80
C PHE A 93 10.56 -7.36 0.01
N GLY A 94 11.86 -7.05 0.05
CA GLY A 94 12.90 -7.78 -0.68
C GLY A 94 12.87 -7.52 -2.18
N ILE A 95 12.25 -6.41 -2.61
CA ILE A 95 12.05 -6.11 -4.03
C ILE A 95 13.36 -5.55 -4.60
N PRO A 96 13.95 -6.18 -5.64
CA PRO A 96 15.15 -5.66 -6.30
C PRO A 96 14.96 -4.24 -6.84
N LEU A 97 16.00 -3.42 -6.78
CA LEU A 97 15.96 -2.03 -7.28
C LEU A 97 15.57 -1.96 -8.76
N ASP A 98 16.06 -2.90 -9.55
CA ASP A 98 15.79 -2.99 -10.98
C ASP A 98 14.40 -3.54 -11.34
N TYR A 99 13.59 -3.95 -10.36
CA TYR A 99 12.16 -4.25 -10.54
C TYR A 99 11.28 -3.03 -10.29
N MET A 100 11.84 -1.92 -9.79
CA MET A 100 11.10 -0.70 -9.49
C MET A 100 11.31 0.31 -10.62
N GLU A 101 10.25 0.61 -11.35
CA GLU A 101 10.31 1.54 -12.46
C GLU A 101 9.99 2.96 -11.99
N ILE A 102 10.92 3.90 -12.22
CA ILE A 102 10.72 5.30 -11.88
C ILE A 102 10.46 6.08 -13.16
N TYR A 103 9.41 6.88 -13.16
CA TYR A 103 9.07 7.76 -14.27
C TYR A 103 8.98 9.20 -13.79
N PHE A 104 9.62 10.14 -14.49
CA PHE A 104 9.21 11.52 -14.42
C PHE A 104 7.88 11.67 -15.18
N SER A 105 6.87 12.30 -14.57
CA SER A 105 5.50 12.38 -15.14
C SER A 105 5.39 13.29 -16.37
N GLY A 106 6.46 14.00 -16.71
CA GLY A 106 6.48 15.04 -17.72
C GLY A 106 5.99 16.39 -17.20
N ASN A 107 5.81 16.58 -15.88
CA ASN A 107 5.43 17.88 -15.32
C ASN A 107 5.92 18.06 -13.88
N LYS A 108 5.12 17.62 -12.89
CA LYS A 108 5.28 18.04 -11.48
C LYS A 108 5.61 16.91 -10.51
N GLY A 109 5.95 15.73 -11.03
CA GLY A 109 6.02 14.56 -10.17
C GLY A 109 6.74 13.36 -10.74
N PHE A 110 6.82 12.33 -9.91
CA PHE A 110 7.39 11.04 -10.24
C PHE A 110 6.40 9.92 -9.94
N HIS A 111 6.40 8.91 -10.81
CA HIS A 111 5.69 7.66 -10.55
C HIS A 111 6.70 6.56 -10.26
N VAL A 112 6.44 5.76 -9.23
CA VAL A 112 7.18 4.51 -8.98
C VAL A 112 6.23 3.35 -9.21
N LEU A 113 6.56 2.44 -10.13
CA LEU A 113 5.74 1.29 -10.50
C LEU A 113 6.47 -0.01 -10.15
N ILE A 114 5.73 -0.97 -9.59
CA ILE A 114 6.21 -2.29 -9.19
C ILE A 114 5.35 -3.32 -9.93
N PRO A 115 5.94 -4.15 -10.82
CA PRO A 115 5.18 -5.11 -11.60
C PRO A 115 4.39 -6.10 -10.71
N PRO A 116 3.17 -6.50 -11.11
CA PRO A 116 2.32 -7.40 -10.32
C PRO A 116 2.95 -8.78 -10.06
N GLU A 117 3.83 -9.23 -10.97
CA GLU A 117 4.56 -10.50 -10.88
C GLU A 117 5.39 -10.60 -9.60
N VAL A 118 5.91 -9.47 -9.11
CA VAL A 118 6.66 -9.36 -7.84
C VAL A 118 5.85 -9.92 -6.67
N PHE A 119 4.54 -9.66 -6.67
CA PHE A 119 3.61 -10.11 -5.64
C PHE A 119 2.94 -11.45 -5.99
N GLY A 120 3.22 -12.02 -7.17
CA GLY A 120 2.56 -13.21 -7.68
C GLY A 120 1.09 -12.98 -8.07
N ILE A 121 0.73 -11.74 -8.41
CA ILE A 121 -0.63 -11.36 -8.78
C ILE A 121 -0.82 -11.64 -10.27
N THR A 122 -1.83 -12.43 -10.61
CA THR A 122 -2.19 -12.76 -12.00
C THR A 122 -3.56 -12.23 -12.39
N ASN A 123 -4.47 -12.09 -11.43
CA ASN A 123 -5.82 -11.55 -11.60
C ASN A 123 -6.43 -11.27 -10.22
N ASP A 124 -7.03 -10.10 -9.99
CA ASP A 124 -7.67 -9.77 -8.71
C ASP A 124 -8.78 -8.72 -8.88
N VAL A 125 -10.01 -9.03 -8.47
CA VAL A 125 -11.17 -8.13 -8.62
C VAL A 125 -11.03 -6.87 -7.76
N ASP A 126 -10.38 -6.98 -6.60
CA ASP A 126 -10.23 -5.90 -5.62
C ASP A 126 -8.83 -5.27 -5.66
N LEU A 127 -8.07 -5.48 -6.74
CA LEU A 127 -6.66 -5.08 -6.81
C LEU A 127 -6.43 -3.61 -6.44
N ASN A 128 -7.24 -2.71 -7.02
CA ASN A 128 -7.13 -1.28 -6.78
C ASN A 128 -7.44 -0.91 -5.33
N ILE A 129 -8.39 -1.61 -4.68
CA ILE A 129 -8.73 -1.41 -3.27
C ILE A 129 -7.59 -1.90 -2.37
N LYS A 130 -6.99 -3.05 -2.70
CA LYS A 130 -5.83 -3.61 -1.98
C LYS A 130 -4.63 -2.67 -2.09
N TYR A 131 -4.30 -2.21 -3.30
CA TYR A 131 -3.23 -1.24 -3.51
C TYR A 131 -3.48 0.08 -2.77
N LYS A 132 -4.70 0.63 -2.80
CA LYS A 132 -5.06 1.83 -2.03
C LYS A 132 -4.77 1.66 -0.53
N LYS A 133 -5.12 0.49 0.03
CA LYS A 133 -4.87 0.17 1.44
C LYS A 133 -3.38 0.08 1.74
N LEU A 134 -2.61 -0.63 0.91
CA LEU A 134 -1.16 -0.78 1.08
C LEU A 134 -0.44 0.58 1.01
N VAL A 135 -0.76 1.39 0.01
CA VAL A 135 -0.15 2.73 -0.19
C VAL A 135 -0.47 3.64 0.99
N LYS A 136 -1.70 3.63 1.51
CA LYS A 136 -2.06 4.41 2.71
C LYS A 136 -1.28 3.99 3.95
N LEU A 137 -1.04 2.68 4.13
CA LEU A 137 -0.22 2.18 5.25
C LEU A 137 1.22 2.66 5.12
N ILE A 138 1.83 2.50 3.94
CA ILE A 138 3.19 2.95 3.66
C ILE A 138 3.32 4.47 3.84
N ALA A 139 2.39 5.25 3.27
CA ALA A 139 2.40 6.70 3.38
C ALA A 139 2.38 7.18 4.85
N LYS A 140 1.55 6.53 5.68
CA LYS A 140 1.41 6.85 7.11
C LYS A 140 2.65 6.44 7.90
N GLU A 141 3.14 5.22 7.71
CA GLU A 141 4.26 4.67 8.48
C GLU A 141 5.58 5.43 8.22
N TYR A 142 5.78 5.88 6.98
CA TYR A 142 7.01 6.54 6.54
C TYR A 142 6.87 8.06 6.36
N ASN A 143 5.71 8.62 6.72
CA ASN A 143 5.41 10.05 6.61
C ASN A 143 5.71 10.62 5.20
N LEU A 144 5.27 9.91 4.16
CA LEU A 144 5.42 10.33 2.76
C LEU A 144 4.33 11.36 2.45
N THR A 145 4.64 12.65 2.61
CA THR A 145 3.64 13.72 2.53
C THR A 145 3.29 14.14 1.11
N ARG A 146 4.13 13.81 0.12
CA ARG A 146 3.94 14.15 -1.30
C ARG A 146 3.30 13.03 -2.12
N LEU A 147 3.05 11.89 -1.48
CA LEU A 147 2.44 10.72 -2.11
C LEU A 147 0.92 10.88 -2.20
N ASP A 148 0.38 10.95 -3.42
CA ASP A 148 -1.06 10.95 -3.64
C ASP A 148 -1.63 9.53 -3.43
N ASN A 149 -2.32 9.36 -2.30
CA ASN A 149 -2.96 8.10 -1.92
C ASN A 149 -4.47 8.02 -2.26
N LYS A 150 -5.01 9.02 -2.97
CA LYS A 150 -6.44 9.07 -3.33
C LYS A 150 -6.73 8.38 -4.66
N ILE A 151 -5.75 8.32 -5.54
CA ILE A 151 -5.88 8.02 -6.97
C ILE A 151 -5.89 6.53 -7.34
N TYR A 152 -6.63 5.70 -6.60
CA TYR A 152 -6.67 4.24 -6.78
C TYR A 152 -8.02 3.75 -7.32
N ASP A 153 -8.54 4.50 -8.28
CA ASP A 153 -9.75 4.15 -8.99
C ASP A 153 -9.50 2.98 -9.94
N ARG A 154 -10.53 2.16 -10.16
CA ARG A 154 -10.46 0.97 -11.00
C ARG A 154 -10.11 1.25 -12.46
N LYS A 155 -10.46 2.45 -12.95
CA LYS A 155 -10.19 2.96 -14.30
C LYS A 155 -9.14 4.08 -14.31
N ARG A 156 -8.17 4.03 -13.39
CA ARG A 156 -7.18 5.11 -13.24
C ARG A 156 -6.29 5.19 -14.48
N LEU A 157 -6.43 6.28 -15.24
CA LEU A 157 -5.60 6.58 -16.39
C LEU A 157 -4.23 7.16 -15.98
N PHE A 158 -3.18 6.58 -16.55
CA PHE A 158 -1.81 7.08 -16.49
C PHE A 158 -1.39 7.53 -17.88
N ARG A 159 -0.62 8.62 -17.94
CA ARG A 159 -0.01 9.07 -19.20
C ARG A 159 0.85 7.95 -19.77
N LEU A 160 0.73 7.69 -21.07
CA LEU A 160 1.51 6.65 -21.73
C LEU A 160 3.01 6.97 -21.58
N PRO A 161 3.87 6.00 -21.23
CA PRO A 161 5.31 6.21 -21.25
C PRO A 161 5.78 6.79 -22.59
N ASN A 162 6.71 7.73 -22.52
CA ASN A 162 7.26 8.51 -23.64
C ASN A 162 6.28 9.42 -24.39
N SER A 163 5.01 9.52 -23.98
CA SER A 163 4.12 10.52 -24.56
C SER A 163 4.38 11.91 -23.99
N ILE A 164 4.09 12.93 -24.80
CA ILE A 164 4.26 14.34 -24.47
C ILE A 164 3.13 14.80 -23.55
N ASN A 165 3.45 15.61 -22.55
CA ASN A 165 2.51 16.38 -21.77
C ASN A 165 2.34 17.76 -22.41
N SER A 166 1.16 18.09 -22.91
CA SER A 166 0.94 19.36 -23.61
C SER A 166 1.16 20.60 -22.76
N LYS A 167 1.04 20.49 -21.43
CA LYS A 167 1.20 21.62 -20.49
C LYS A 167 2.64 22.08 -20.35
N SER A 168 3.58 21.15 -20.46
CA SER A 168 5.02 21.40 -20.26
C SER A 168 5.84 21.23 -21.54
N GLY A 169 5.30 20.53 -22.54
CA GLY A 169 6.04 20.08 -23.72
C GLY A 169 7.02 18.94 -23.43
N LEU A 170 7.03 18.39 -22.22
CA LEU A 170 7.97 17.35 -21.79
C LEU A 170 7.37 15.95 -21.90
N ARG A 171 8.20 14.95 -22.17
CA ARG A 171 7.77 13.55 -22.19
C ARG A 171 7.75 12.95 -20.79
N LYS A 172 6.86 11.97 -20.59
CA LYS A 172 6.96 11.04 -19.46
C LYS A 172 8.10 10.06 -19.72
N ILE A 173 9.22 10.22 -19.04
CA ILE A 173 10.43 9.41 -19.28
C ILE A 173 10.68 8.43 -18.12
N LYS A 174 11.17 7.23 -18.44
CA LYS A 174 11.71 6.30 -17.44
C LYS A 174 13.12 6.77 -17.05
N ILE A 175 13.41 6.78 -15.76
CA ILE A 175 14.74 7.04 -15.20
C ILE A 175 15.08 5.92 -14.21
N ASN A 176 16.36 5.67 -13.97
CA ASN A 176 16.78 4.75 -12.91
C ASN A 176 17.05 5.53 -11.60
N LEU A 177 17.23 4.79 -10.51
CA LEU A 177 17.45 5.39 -9.20
C LEU A 177 18.74 6.21 -9.16
N ASP A 178 19.83 5.68 -9.71
CA ASP A 178 21.13 6.35 -9.71
C ASP A 178 21.04 7.71 -10.41
N PHE A 179 20.39 7.76 -11.59
CA PHE A 179 20.15 9.01 -12.31
C PHE A 179 19.34 10.01 -11.48
N LEU A 180 18.26 9.56 -10.82
CA LEU A 180 17.47 10.42 -9.94
C LEU A 180 18.31 10.99 -8.77
N MET A 181 19.22 10.17 -8.22
CA MET A 181 20.05 10.55 -7.07
C MET A 181 21.21 11.49 -7.44
N ASP A 182 21.82 11.24 -8.59
CA ASP A 182 23.04 11.94 -9.04
C ASP A 182 22.74 13.25 -9.77
N ASN A 183 21.50 13.44 -10.25
CA ASN A 183 21.14 14.58 -11.07
C ASN A 183 20.19 15.55 -10.37
N ASP A 184 20.31 16.83 -10.74
CA ASP A 184 19.38 17.87 -10.36
C ASP A 184 18.09 17.83 -11.20
N PHE A 185 17.12 18.68 -10.85
CA PHE A 185 15.86 18.71 -11.58
C PHE A 185 16.04 19.22 -13.01
N ILE A 186 16.98 20.13 -13.26
CA ILE A 186 17.26 20.68 -14.60
C ILE A 186 17.67 19.56 -15.55
N SER A 187 18.57 18.68 -15.12
CA SER A 187 19.01 17.52 -15.88
C SER A 187 17.86 16.56 -16.24
N ILE A 188 16.88 16.40 -15.33
CA ILE A 188 15.67 15.62 -15.60
C ILE A 188 14.82 16.29 -16.68
N LEU A 189 14.65 17.62 -16.61
CA LEU A 189 13.92 18.38 -17.61
C LEU A 189 14.60 18.29 -18.98
N GLU A 190 15.92 18.38 -19.04
CA GLU A 190 16.70 18.23 -20.28
C GLU A 190 16.51 16.85 -20.91
N LEU A 191 16.60 15.78 -20.10
CA LEU A 191 16.34 14.42 -20.58
C LEU A 191 14.90 14.27 -21.11
N ALA A 192 13.92 14.92 -20.47
CA ALA A 192 12.53 14.86 -20.88
C ALA A 192 12.24 15.62 -22.19
N LYS A 193 13.10 16.58 -22.57
CA LYS A 193 13.03 17.34 -23.85
C LYS A 193 13.63 16.61 -25.05
N ASP A 194 14.53 15.64 -24.85
CA ASP A 194 15.31 15.05 -25.95
C ASP A 194 14.50 14.09 -26.83
N HIS A 195 13.69 14.63 -27.74
CA HIS A 195 12.79 13.88 -28.61
C HIS A 195 13.48 12.83 -29.51
N ASN A 196 14.80 12.91 -29.68
CA ASN A 196 15.57 12.06 -30.58
C ASN A 196 16.22 10.86 -29.89
N LYS A 197 16.23 10.81 -28.55
CA LYS A 197 16.80 9.66 -27.82
C LYS A 197 15.95 8.43 -28.09
N GLU A 198 16.56 7.43 -28.73
CA GLU A 198 15.95 6.13 -28.97
C GLU A 198 15.44 5.56 -27.64
N ILE A 199 14.19 5.08 -27.67
CA ILE A 199 13.57 4.44 -26.53
C ILE A 199 14.35 3.15 -26.29
N ILE A 200 15.11 3.11 -25.20
CA ILE A 200 15.57 1.84 -24.65
C ILE A 200 14.31 1.17 -24.09
N VAL A 201 13.62 0.43 -24.95
CA VAL A 201 12.71 -0.62 -24.49
C VAL A 201 13.65 -1.63 -23.85
N GLU A 202 13.80 -1.57 -22.52
CA GLU A 202 14.53 -2.61 -21.81
C GLU A 202 13.94 -3.94 -22.25
N ILE A 203 14.72 -4.70 -23.01
CA ILE A 203 14.31 -5.96 -23.58
C ILE A 203 14.01 -6.88 -22.40
N ASN A 204 12.71 -7.04 -22.12
CA ASN A 204 12.06 -8.10 -21.35
C ASN A 204 12.96 -8.74 -20.30
N LYS A 205 13.31 -7.96 -19.27
CA LYS A 205 13.80 -8.59 -18.05
C LYS A 205 12.64 -9.40 -17.46
N GLU A 206 12.83 -10.70 -17.36
CA GLU A 206 11.86 -11.57 -16.70
C GLU A 206 11.71 -11.13 -15.24
N ILE A 207 10.55 -10.57 -14.90
CA ILE A 207 10.20 -10.22 -13.53
C ILE A 207 9.73 -11.48 -12.81
N LYS A 208 10.45 -11.85 -11.75
CA LYS A 208 10.16 -13.02 -10.94
C LYS A 208 9.37 -12.61 -9.70
N THR A 209 8.55 -13.54 -9.22
CA THR A 209 7.89 -13.38 -7.93
C THR A 209 8.89 -13.32 -6.79
N ILE A 210 8.76 -12.29 -5.96
CA ILE A 210 9.55 -12.13 -4.74
C ILE A 210 8.73 -12.73 -3.60
N GLN A 211 9.17 -13.89 -3.11
CA GLN A 211 8.40 -14.65 -2.10
C GLN A 211 8.13 -13.86 -0.82
N LYS A 212 9.05 -12.97 -0.43
CA LYS A 212 8.86 -12.06 0.72
C LYS A 212 7.72 -11.07 0.45
N ALA A 213 7.74 -10.41 -0.71
CA ALA A 213 6.69 -9.47 -1.12
C ALA A 213 5.32 -10.16 -1.29
N LYS A 214 5.29 -11.32 -1.95
CA LYS A 214 4.09 -12.14 -2.10
C LYS A 214 3.48 -12.52 -0.76
N LYS A 215 4.26 -13.09 0.17
CA LYS A 215 3.78 -13.46 1.50
C LYS A 215 3.27 -12.25 2.29
N ALA A 216 3.96 -11.10 2.21
CA ALA A 216 3.52 -9.88 2.88
C ALA A 216 2.17 -9.38 2.32
N PHE A 217 2.02 -9.40 0.98
CA PHE A 217 0.78 -9.02 0.31
C PHE A 217 -0.38 -9.97 0.64
N GLU A 218 -0.14 -11.28 0.55
CA GLU A 218 -1.11 -12.31 0.92
C GLU A 218 -1.49 -12.22 2.39
N TYR A 219 -0.54 -12.01 3.30
CA TYR A 219 -0.84 -11.85 4.72
C TYR A 219 -1.73 -10.62 4.99
N LEU A 220 -1.46 -9.50 4.32
CA LEU A 220 -2.21 -8.26 4.48
C LEU A 220 -3.65 -8.34 3.93
N PHE A 221 -3.86 -9.17 2.91
CA PHE A 221 -5.14 -9.25 2.17
C PHE A 221 -5.78 -10.63 2.14
N SER A 222 -5.25 -11.60 2.89
CA SER A 222 -5.91 -12.89 3.08
C SER A 222 -7.30 -12.61 3.64
N PRO A 223 -8.36 -13.17 3.05
CA PRO A 223 -9.62 -13.26 3.77
C PRO A 223 -9.27 -13.97 5.08
N ILE A 224 -9.58 -13.33 6.20
CA ILE A 224 -9.55 -14.01 7.49
C ILE A 224 -10.57 -15.13 7.30
N LYS A 225 -10.09 -16.36 7.09
CA LYS A 225 -10.95 -17.53 7.24
C LYS A 225 -11.56 -17.34 8.62
N HIS A 226 -12.88 -17.35 8.73
CA HIS A 226 -13.48 -17.84 9.96
C HIS A 226 -12.84 -19.22 10.15
N ILE A 227 -11.82 -19.28 11.02
CA ILE A 227 -11.14 -20.53 11.28
C ILE A 227 -12.16 -21.32 12.11
N ASN A 228 -12.93 -22.19 11.45
CA ASN A 228 -13.41 -23.38 12.10
C ASN A 228 -12.15 -24.17 12.49
N TYR A 229 -11.66 -23.91 13.71
CA TYR A 229 -10.49 -24.55 14.25
C TYR A 229 -10.88 -26.00 14.54
N HIS A 230 -10.65 -26.89 13.57
CA HIS A 230 -10.42 -28.29 13.93
C HIS A 230 -9.12 -28.34 14.71
N VAL A 231 -9.27 -28.52 16.02
CA VAL A 231 -8.22 -28.64 17.01
C VAL A 231 -7.26 -29.75 16.60
N ASN A 232 -6.10 -29.39 16.04
CA ASN A 232 -4.93 -30.25 16.15
C ASN A 232 -4.20 -29.85 17.41
N LYS A 233 -4.35 -30.69 18.45
CA LYS A 233 -3.55 -30.64 19.68
C LYS A 233 -2.07 -30.78 19.30
N THR A 234 -1.39 -29.66 19.14
CA THR A 234 0.06 -29.60 19.35
C THR A 234 0.26 -29.11 20.78
N ASN A 235 0.91 -29.94 21.60
CA ASN A 235 1.23 -29.69 23.00
C ASN A 235 2.23 -28.53 23.16
N ASN A 236 1.80 -27.30 22.91
CA ASN A 236 2.48 -26.13 23.46
C ASN A 236 1.95 -25.92 24.86
N VAL A 237 2.87 -25.91 25.83
CA VAL A 237 2.57 -25.66 27.24
C VAL A 237 1.81 -24.34 27.35
N ILE A 238 0.51 -24.43 27.64
CA ILE A 238 -0.33 -23.28 27.96
C ILE A 238 0.13 -22.81 29.33
N HIS A 239 0.94 -21.76 29.37
CA HIS A 239 1.05 -20.96 30.58
C HIS A 239 -0.17 -20.04 30.57
N ASP A 240 -1.16 -20.33 31.39
CA ASP A 240 -2.26 -19.40 31.66
C ASP A 240 -1.92 -18.62 32.93
N LYS A 241 -1.10 -17.57 32.79
CA LYS A 241 -0.85 -16.68 33.93
C LYS A 241 -2.13 -15.95 34.27
N GLU A 242 -2.41 -15.84 35.57
CA GLU A 242 -3.53 -15.05 36.07
C GLU A 242 -3.52 -13.63 35.49
N LEU A 243 -4.70 -13.14 35.11
CA LEU A 243 -4.86 -11.76 34.65
C LEU A 243 -4.57 -10.79 35.79
N LEU A 244 -3.85 -9.72 35.48
CA LEU A 244 -3.70 -8.61 36.42
C LEU A 244 -5.08 -7.98 36.70
N PRO A 245 -5.36 -7.55 37.94
CA PRO A 245 -6.67 -6.98 38.31
C PRO A 245 -7.11 -5.80 37.42
N CYS A 246 -6.18 -4.98 36.95
CA CYS A 246 -6.44 -3.88 36.03
C CYS A 246 -6.87 -4.34 34.63
N ILE A 247 -6.30 -5.44 34.11
CA ILE A 247 -6.71 -6.04 32.83
C ILE A 247 -8.11 -6.64 32.95
N THR A 248 -8.40 -7.32 34.07
CA THR A 248 -9.74 -7.79 34.40
C THR A 248 -10.74 -6.64 34.50
N ASN A 249 -10.35 -5.52 35.12
CA ASN A 249 -11.18 -4.32 35.20
C ASN A 249 -11.50 -3.75 33.82
N ILE A 250 -10.51 -3.67 32.93
CA ILE A 250 -10.71 -3.22 31.55
C ILE A 250 -11.71 -4.12 30.83
N LEU A 251 -11.57 -5.45 30.92
CA LEU A 251 -12.50 -6.40 30.26
C LEU A 251 -13.95 -6.21 30.68
N ASN A 252 -14.18 -5.76 31.91
CA ASN A 252 -15.52 -5.56 32.48
C ASN A 252 -16.03 -4.11 32.35
N THR A 253 -15.26 -3.21 31.73
CA THR A 253 -15.60 -1.80 31.60
C THR A 253 -15.87 -1.43 30.15
N SER A 254 -17.00 -0.76 29.90
CA SER A 254 -17.29 -0.13 28.61
C SER A 254 -16.51 1.18 28.46
N ILE A 255 -15.81 1.35 27.35
CA ILE A 255 -15.01 2.54 27.05
C ILE A 255 -15.63 3.31 25.89
N GLY A 256 -15.92 4.59 26.14
CA GLY A 256 -16.44 5.51 25.14
C GLY A 256 -15.39 5.97 24.12
N GLU A 257 -15.86 6.76 23.16
CA GLU A 257 -15.02 7.40 22.14
C GLU A 257 -13.90 8.26 22.75
N GLY A 258 -12.72 8.24 22.12
CA GLY A 258 -11.53 8.99 22.53
C GLY A 258 -10.50 8.16 23.31
N LYS A 259 -10.92 7.24 24.19
CA LYS A 259 -9.98 6.38 24.95
C LYS A 259 -9.93 4.92 24.47
N ARG A 260 -11.00 4.42 23.81
CA ARG A 260 -11.16 2.99 23.46
C ARG A 260 -9.98 2.38 22.68
N ASN A 261 -9.41 3.08 21.70
CA ASN A 261 -8.31 2.54 20.89
C ASN A 261 -7.03 2.33 21.71
N ASN A 262 -6.71 3.28 22.59
CA ASN A 262 -5.57 3.18 23.50
C ASN A 262 -5.81 2.11 24.57
N THR A 263 -7.05 1.96 25.04
CA THR A 263 -7.40 0.86 25.94
C THR A 263 -7.29 -0.50 25.26
N ALA A 264 -7.68 -0.61 23.98
CA ALA A 264 -7.59 -1.84 23.21
C ALA A 264 -6.16 -2.35 23.08
N ILE A 265 -5.18 -1.46 22.84
CA ILE A 265 -3.77 -1.86 22.71
C ILE A 265 -3.16 -2.29 24.06
N VAL A 266 -3.55 -1.62 25.15
CA VAL A 266 -3.15 -2.00 26.52
C VAL A 266 -3.76 -3.35 26.90
N LEU A 267 -5.04 -3.55 26.60
CA LEU A 267 -5.74 -4.81 26.83
C LEU A 267 -5.09 -5.95 26.04
N ALA A 268 -4.85 -5.75 24.74
CA ALA A 268 -4.20 -6.75 23.90
C ALA A 268 -2.80 -7.11 24.43
N SER A 269 -1.99 -6.10 24.79
CA SER A 269 -0.67 -6.30 25.39
C SER A 269 -0.75 -7.07 26.71
N GLY A 270 -1.72 -6.78 27.57
CA GLY A 270 -1.92 -7.48 28.85
C GLY A 270 -2.32 -8.94 28.64
N LEU A 271 -3.23 -9.21 27.70
CA LEU A 271 -3.67 -10.56 27.36
C LEU A 271 -2.54 -11.40 26.75
N ILE A 272 -1.71 -10.84 25.85
CA ILE A 272 -0.56 -11.55 25.26
C ILE A 272 0.45 -11.99 26.33
N GLN A 273 0.70 -11.14 27.32
CA GLN A 273 1.63 -11.45 28.42
C GLN A 273 1.17 -12.62 29.29
N THR A 274 -0.11 -13.03 29.22
CA THR A 274 -0.60 -14.19 29.96
C THR A 274 -0.07 -15.50 29.42
N GLY A 275 0.30 -15.56 28.13
CA GLY A 275 0.67 -16.79 27.43
C GLY A 275 -0.52 -17.54 26.83
N ARG A 276 -1.73 -16.97 26.85
CA ARG A 276 -2.92 -17.51 26.17
C ARG A 276 -2.71 -17.63 24.66
N ASP A 277 -3.44 -18.55 24.05
CA ASP A 277 -3.45 -18.69 22.61
C ASP A 277 -4.10 -17.46 21.93
N GLU A 278 -3.68 -17.19 20.70
CA GLU A 278 -4.08 -15.98 19.97
C GLU A 278 -5.60 -15.90 19.73
N ASN A 279 -6.26 -17.04 19.51
CA ASN A 279 -7.69 -17.05 19.26
C ASN A 279 -8.46 -16.68 20.53
N SER A 280 -8.05 -17.21 21.69
CA SER A 280 -8.61 -16.82 22.99
C SER A 280 -8.46 -15.33 23.25
N ILE A 281 -7.29 -14.77 22.95
CA ILE A 281 -7.04 -13.33 23.12
C ILE A 281 -7.93 -12.49 22.20
N ILE A 282 -8.05 -12.87 20.92
CA ILE A 282 -8.89 -12.16 19.96
C ILE A 282 -10.38 -12.24 20.34
N ASP A 283 -10.85 -13.40 20.82
CA ASP A 283 -12.23 -13.56 21.31
C ASP A 283 -12.51 -12.64 22.52
N MET A 284 -11.58 -12.59 23.47
CA MET A 284 -11.69 -11.69 24.63
C MET A 284 -11.71 -10.22 24.21
N LEU A 285 -10.85 -9.81 23.27
CA LEU A 285 -10.84 -8.44 22.72
C LEU A 285 -12.15 -8.10 22.02
N THR A 286 -12.67 -9.03 21.22
CA THR A 286 -13.92 -8.85 20.47
C THR A 286 -15.11 -8.68 21.41
N LYS A 287 -15.22 -9.55 22.43
CA LYS A 287 -16.28 -9.47 23.45
C LYS A 287 -16.21 -8.16 24.23
N TRP A 288 -15.02 -7.76 24.64
CA TRP A 288 -14.82 -6.46 25.29
C TRP A 288 -15.26 -5.30 24.38
N ASN A 289 -14.88 -5.33 23.10
CA ASN A 289 -15.18 -4.27 22.15
C ASN A 289 -16.68 -4.15 21.82
N GLN A 290 -17.43 -5.26 21.85
CA GLN A 290 -18.90 -5.25 21.70
C GLN A 290 -19.60 -4.45 22.81
N ASN A 291 -18.97 -4.30 23.97
CA ASN A 291 -19.50 -3.50 25.07
C ASN A 291 -19.16 -1.99 24.93
N ASN A 292 -18.30 -1.60 23.99
CA ASN A 292 -17.92 -0.20 23.76
C ASN A 292 -18.93 0.53 22.87
N ASN A 293 -19.05 1.85 23.04
CA ASN A 293 -19.94 2.68 22.23
C ASN A 293 -19.27 3.96 21.69
N PRO A 294 -19.12 4.12 20.35
CA PRO A 294 -19.26 3.06 19.35
C PRO A 294 -18.12 2.03 19.46
N PRO A 295 -18.36 0.78 19.02
CA PRO A 295 -17.32 -0.25 18.96
C PRO A 295 -16.22 0.13 17.96
N ILE A 296 -15.00 -0.33 18.22
CA ILE A 296 -13.89 -0.24 17.27
C ILE A 296 -14.20 -1.17 16.09
N PRO A 297 -14.02 -0.74 14.82
CA PRO A 297 -14.17 -1.64 13.68
C PRO A 297 -13.30 -2.89 13.82
N ASP A 298 -13.83 -4.09 13.53
CA ASP A 298 -13.13 -5.38 13.74
C ASP A 298 -11.72 -5.40 13.15
N ARG A 299 -11.56 -4.81 11.96
CA ARG A 299 -10.26 -4.70 11.29
C ARG A 299 -9.24 -3.89 12.09
N GLU A 300 -9.68 -2.80 12.72
CA GLU A 300 -8.83 -1.95 13.55
C GLU A 300 -8.49 -2.63 14.89
N LEU A 301 -9.45 -3.36 15.47
CA LEU A 301 -9.23 -4.17 16.67
C LEU A 301 -8.19 -5.28 16.43
N LEU A 302 -8.27 -5.98 15.29
CA LEU A 302 -7.29 -6.98 14.88
C LEU A 302 -5.92 -6.37 14.58
N SER A 303 -5.88 -5.23 13.89
CA SER A 303 -4.62 -4.50 13.66
C SER A 303 -3.96 -4.09 14.98
N THR A 304 -4.77 -3.78 16.00
CA THR A 304 -4.30 -3.46 17.35
C THR A 304 -3.68 -4.68 18.03
N PHE A 305 -4.33 -5.84 17.94
CA PHE A 305 -3.77 -7.10 18.43
C PHE A 305 -2.44 -7.44 17.76
N VAL A 306 -2.35 -7.36 16.43
CA VAL A 306 -1.12 -7.63 15.67
C VAL A 306 0.00 -6.68 16.09
N SER A 307 -0.30 -5.39 16.28
CA SER A 307 0.67 -4.39 16.74
C SER A 307 1.19 -4.74 18.14
N ALA A 308 0.31 -5.06 19.08
CA ALA A 308 0.69 -5.45 20.44
C ALA A 308 1.55 -6.73 20.45
N LYS A 309 1.23 -7.70 19.60
CA LYS A 309 2.00 -8.94 19.43
C LYS A 309 3.39 -8.66 18.88
N GLN A 310 3.50 -7.82 17.85
CA GLN A 310 4.80 -7.45 17.30
C GLN A 310 5.66 -6.71 18.32
N MET A 311 5.08 -5.84 19.16
CA MET A 311 5.80 -5.22 20.26
C MET A 311 6.32 -6.28 21.25
N TYR A 312 5.47 -7.22 21.66
CA TYR A 312 5.83 -8.28 22.58
C TYR A 312 6.99 -9.14 22.07
N LEU A 313 6.96 -9.54 20.80
CA LEU A 313 8.05 -10.29 20.14
C LEU A 313 9.37 -9.50 20.11
N ASN A 314 9.31 -8.17 20.13
CA ASN A 314 10.48 -7.29 20.21
C ASN A 314 10.83 -6.91 21.66
N ASN A 315 10.38 -7.69 22.65
CA ASN A 315 10.60 -7.46 24.08
C ASN A 315 10.05 -6.11 24.59
N LYS A 316 9.02 -5.56 23.95
CA LYS A 316 8.31 -4.34 24.36
C LYS A 316 6.87 -4.66 24.73
N HIS A 317 6.33 -3.99 25.74
CA HIS A 317 4.94 -4.18 26.15
C HIS A 317 4.41 -2.93 26.86
N TYR A 318 3.09 -2.80 26.92
CA TYR A 318 2.43 -1.79 27.75
C TYR A 318 2.39 -2.28 29.19
N GLY A 319 3.01 -1.52 30.09
CA GLY A 319 3.09 -1.79 31.53
C GLY A 319 2.22 -0.84 32.36
N CYS A 320 2.50 -0.77 33.66
CA CYS A 320 1.71 -0.01 34.63
C CYS A 320 1.53 1.48 34.28
N SER A 321 2.53 2.13 33.66
CA SER A 321 2.44 3.55 33.29
C SER A 321 1.28 3.81 32.33
N ALA A 322 1.14 2.99 31.27
CA ALA A 322 0.05 3.13 30.31
C ALA A 322 -1.33 2.86 30.93
N ILE A 323 -1.40 1.97 31.91
CA ILE A 323 -2.64 1.67 32.64
C ILE A 323 -3.03 2.85 33.53
N LYS A 324 -2.05 3.52 34.15
CA LYS A 324 -2.26 4.73 34.95
C LYS A 324 -2.71 5.92 34.08
N ASP A 325 -2.07 6.12 32.91
CA ASP A 325 -2.43 7.19 31.97
C ASP A 325 -3.86 7.06 31.42
N LEU A 326 -4.42 5.84 31.42
CA LEU A 326 -5.79 5.56 31.02
C LEU A 326 -6.80 5.63 32.17
N ASP A 327 -6.36 5.91 33.40
CA ASP A 327 -7.16 5.87 34.63
C ASP A 327 -7.74 4.48 34.96
N MET A 328 -7.03 3.40 34.58
CA MET A 328 -7.50 2.00 34.70
C MET A 328 -6.80 1.20 35.81
N CYS A 329 -6.00 1.84 36.67
CA CYS A 329 -5.39 1.19 37.84
C CYS A 329 -6.47 0.83 38.88
N VAL A 330 -6.30 -0.28 39.60
CA VAL A 330 -7.23 -0.71 40.65
C VAL A 330 -6.50 -0.98 41.97
N ASN A 331 -7.15 -0.67 43.08
CA ASN A 331 -6.57 -0.76 44.43
C ASN A 331 -6.32 -2.20 44.91
N THR A 332 -6.83 -3.20 44.20
CA THR A 332 -6.65 -4.64 44.51
C THR A 332 -5.36 -5.22 43.90
N CYS A 333 -4.54 -4.41 43.23
CA CYS A 333 -3.29 -4.86 42.61
C CYS A 333 -2.19 -5.10 43.65
N LYS A 334 -1.61 -6.31 43.65
CA LYS A 334 -0.50 -6.71 44.53
C LYS A 334 0.79 -5.90 44.31
N PHE A 335 0.89 -5.18 43.19
CA PHE A 335 2.05 -4.38 42.82
C PHE A 335 1.97 -2.90 43.28
N TYR A 336 0.99 -2.56 44.14
CA TYR A 336 0.70 -1.21 44.68
C TYR A 336 0.66 -0.11 43.60
N CYS A 337 -0.58 0.28 43.22
CA CYS A 337 -0.82 1.62 42.67
C CYS A 337 -0.73 2.62 43.86
#